data_AF-A0A1H3UAL1-F1
#
_entry.id   AF-A0A1H3UAL1-F1
#
_cell.length_a   1.000
_cell.length_b   1.000
_cell.length_c   1.000
_cell.angle_alpha   90.00
_cell.angle_beta   90.00
_cell.angle_gamma   90.00
#
_symmetry.space_group_name_H-M   'P 1'
#
loop_
_entity.id
_entity.type
_entity.pdbx_description
1 polymer ?
#
loop_
_entity_poly.entity_id
_entity_poly.type
_entity_poly.pdbx_seq_one_letter_code
_entity_poly.pdbx_strand_id
1 'polypeptide(L)'
;MGLGAVKRNLTAVLVQNCATNLLILAIPVYLFQISDRVLTSRSVDTLIMLTIIIVGAVVFQAIFDAFRRFILMRTAVEVAARLGAPILSAAAHASQHGTGREYQTLGDLQTLRGFLTSGTLISFLDVPFAPLFIFAIFLVHPHLGSIVVATSLLLLVVTLINRRITAKPFGEANTAQSKANMHLDSMARNSQIINALAMIPETVKMWGRDTANSLTAQVRAQDRNIMTAAASRIIRLLTQVSMLGWGRTWPLMGRSRAAW
;
A
#
# COMPACT_ATOMS: atom_id res chain seq x y z
N MET A 1 -3.83 30.10 -1.80
CA MET A 1 -3.43 29.66 -0.43
C MET A 1 -3.50 28.13 -0.17
N GLY A 2 -4.01 27.27 -1.07
CA GLY A 2 -4.15 25.82 -0.81
C GLY A 2 -2.90 24.94 -0.98
N LEU A 3 -2.02 25.27 -1.94
CA LEU A 3 -0.80 24.49 -2.22
C LEU A 3 0.21 24.48 -1.06
N GLY A 4 0.23 25.54 -0.25
CA GLY A 4 1.16 25.67 0.89
C GLY A 4 0.83 24.70 2.04
N ALA A 5 -0.46 24.49 2.34
CA ALA A 5 -0.89 23.54 3.38
C ALA A 5 -0.64 22.08 2.97
N VAL A 6 -0.91 21.74 1.70
CA VAL A 6 -0.64 20.41 1.15
C VAL A 6 0.86 20.14 1.12
N LYS A 7 1.67 21.10 0.66
CA LYS A 7 3.14 20.97 0.70
C LYS A 7 3.65 20.82 2.13
N ARG A 8 3.15 21.61 3.09
CA ARG A 8 3.55 21.51 4.50
C ARG A 8 3.21 20.15 5.11
N ASN A 9 2.01 19.62 4.84
CA ASN A 9 1.62 18.28 5.32
C ASN A 9 2.45 17.19 4.63
N LEU A 10 2.73 17.30 3.34
CA LEU A 10 3.57 16.35 2.61
C LEU A 10 5.01 16.36 3.13
N THR A 11 5.58 17.53 3.39
CA THR A 11 6.93 17.65 3.97
C THR A 11 6.97 17.10 5.39
N ALA A 12 5.95 17.34 6.21
CA ALA A 12 5.86 16.75 7.55
C ALA A 12 5.79 15.20 7.50
N VAL A 13 5.01 14.65 6.57
CA VAL A 13 4.93 13.20 6.34
C VAL A 13 6.27 12.65 5.85
N LEU A 14 6.97 13.36 4.96
CA LEU A 14 8.30 12.96 4.46
C LEU A 14 9.36 12.95 5.56
N VAL A 15 9.44 14.01 6.38
CA VAL A 15 10.39 14.10 7.50
C VAL A 15 10.11 13.01 8.52
N GLN A 16 8.84 12.80 8.87
CA GLN A 16 8.45 11.70 9.75
C GLN A 16 8.76 10.34 9.13
N ASN A 17 8.57 10.18 7.82
CA ASN A 17 8.88 8.95 7.12
C ASN A 17 10.36 8.60 7.25
N CYS A 18 11.23 9.59 7.01
CA CYS A 18 12.67 9.48 7.19
C CYS A 18 13.02 9.09 8.64
N ALA A 19 12.43 9.75 9.64
CA ALA A 19 12.69 9.46 11.05
C ALA A 19 12.30 8.02 11.44
N THR A 20 11.14 7.53 11.00
CA THR A 20 10.73 6.14 11.28
C THR A 20 11.63 5.15 10.55
N ASN A 21 11.96 5.39 9.28
CA ASN A 21 12.81 4.48 8.51
C ASN A 21 14.23 4.41 9.08
N LEU A 22 14.75 5.51 9.61
CA LEU A 22 16.00 5.52 10.37
C LEU A 22 15.89 4.71 11.68
N LEU A 23 14.75 4.78 12.37
CA LEU A 23 14.52 3.99 13.58
C LEU A 23 14.44 2.48 13.28
N ILE A 24 13.87 2.10 12.14
CA ILE A 24 13.85 0.69 11.68
C ILE A 24 15.27 0.19 11.41
N LEU A 25 16.19 1.05 10.96
CA LEU A 25 17.60 0.71 10.80
C LEU A 25 18.28 0.31 12.12
N ALA A 26 17.73 0.69 13.27
CA ALA A 26 18.24 0.27 14.56
C ALA A 26 18.17 -1.26 14.75
N ILE A 27 17.22 -1.95 14.10
CA ILE A 27 17.07 -3.41 14.21
C ILE A 27 18.28 -4.14 13.57
N PRO A 28 18.67 -3.89 12.31
CA PRO A 28 19.92 -4.43 11.75
C PRO A 28 21.17 -4.06 12.56
N VAL A 29 21.26 -2.82 13.05
CA VAL A 29 22.41 -2.36 13.85
C VAL A 29 22.50 -3.12 15.17
N TYR A 30 21.37 -3.36 15.84
CA TYR A 30 21.29 -4.21 17.02
C TYR A 30 21.77 -5.64 16.72
N LEU A 31 21.31 -6.23 15.60
CA LEU A 31 21.73 -7.56 15.17
C LEU A 31 23.24 -7.64 14.88
N PHE A 32 23.84 -6.55 14.39
CA PHE A 32 25.30 -6.46 14.23
C PHE A 32 26.02 -6.42 15.58
N GLN A 33 25.57 -5.55 16.50
CA GLN A 33 26.20 -5.39 17.82
C GLN A 33 26.09 -6.65 18.69
N ILE A 34 24.95 -7.35 18.67
CA ILE A 34 24.80 -8.61 19.40
C ILE A 34 25.71 -9.70 18.82
N SER A 35 25.82 -9.79 17.49
CA SER A 35 26.66 -10.79 16.84
C SER A 35 28.15 -10.60 17.15
N ASP A 36 28.62 -9.36 17.21
CA ASP A 36 30.03 -9.03 17.46
C ASP A 36 30.39 -8.98 18.96
N ARG A 37 29.53 -8.41 19.81
CA ARG A 37 29.84 -8.24 21.26
C ARG A 37 29.34 -9.35 22.16
N VAL A 38 28.15 -9.93 21.90
CA VAL A 38 27.58 -10.92 22.84
C VAL A 38 28.20 -12.31 22.64
N LEU A 39 28.55 -12.69 21.42
CA LEU A 39 29.30 -13.93 21.17
C LEU A 39 30.71 -13.87 21.78
N THR A 40 31.33 -12.69 21.79
CA THR A 40 32.71 -12.50 22.23
C THR A 40 32.84 -12.24 23.74
N SER A 41 31.90 -11.50 24.35
CA SER A 41 31.98 -11.08 25.75
C SER A 41 31.24 -11.99 26.75
N ARG A 42 30.33 -12.89 26.31
CA ARG A 42 29.49 -13.77 27.16
C ARG A 42 28.76 -13.07 28.35
N SER A 43 28.64 -11.74 28.35
CA SER A 43 28.03 -11.00 29.45
C SER A 43 26.52 -10.87 29.28
N VAL A 44 25.77 -11.40 30.25
CA VAL A 44 24.30 -11.32 30.30
C VAL A 44 23.84 -9.86 30.45
N ASP A 45 24.62 -9.01 31.12
CA ASP A 45 24.27 -7.59 31.31
C ASP A 45 24.20 -6.82 29.98
N THR A 46 25.13 -7.06 29.05
CA THR A 46 25.08 -6.44 27.71
C THR A 46 23.86 -6.88 26.91
N LEU A 47 23.44 -8.13 27.05
CA LEU A 47 22.26 -8.65 26.38
C LEU A 47 20.98 -7.99 26.92
N ILE A 48 20.87 -7.83 28.25
CA ILE A 48 19.72 -7.16 28.88
C ILE A 48 19.65 -5.70 28.45
N MET A 49 20.77 -4.97 28.50
CA MET A 49 20.83 -3.57 28.08
C MET A 49 20.41 -3.40 26.62
N LEU A 50 20.98 -4.21 25.72
CA LEU A 50 20.63 -4.18 24.30
C LEU A 50 19.15 -4.54 24.08
N THR A 51 18.62 -5.52 24.82
CA THR A 51 17.20 -5.93 24.74
C THR A 51 16.26 -4.78 25.15
N ILE A 52 16.58 -4.06 26.22
CA ILE A 52 15.78 -2.90 26.65
C ILE A 52 15.79 -1.81 25.57
N ILE A 53 16.95 -1.53 24.97
CA ILE A 53 17.08 -0.53 23.89
C ILE A 53 16.23 -0.91 22.68
N ILE A 54 16.29 -2.17 22.22
CA ILE A 54 15.53 -2.59 21.04
C ILE A 54 14.03 -2.64 21.31
N VAL A 55 13.61 -3.06 22.51
CA VAL A 55 12.19 -3.01 22.92
C VAL A 55 11.70 -1.58 22.92
N GLY A 56 12.47 -0.65 23.50
CA GLY A 56 12.17 0.78 23.46
C GLY A 56 12.06 1.30 22.01
N ALA A 57 13.03 0.98 21.15
CA ALA A 57 13.03 1.37 19.75
C ALA A 57 11.81 0.85 18.98
N VAL A 58 11.40 -0.40 19.21
CA VAL A 58 10.20 -1.00 18.58
C VAL A 58 8.92 -0.31 19.08
N VAL A 59 8.83 0.00 20.37
CA VAL A 59 7.68 0.76 20.93
C VAL A 59 7.60 2.15 20.30
N PHE A 60 8.72 2.88 20.24
CA PHE A 60 8.76 4.17 19.56
C PHE A 60 8.40 4.04 18.08
N GLN A 61 8.92 3.03 17.38
CA GLN A 61 8.57 2.77 15.98
C GLN A 61 7.05 2.60 15.80
N ALA A 62 6.40 1.81 16.66
CA ALA A 62 4.96 1.59 16.60
C ALA A 62 4.17 2.89 16.84
N ILE A 63 4.63 3.72 17.78
CA ILE A 63 4.04 5.03 18.06
C ILE A 63 4.19 5.96 16.84
N PHE A 64 5.38 6.04 16.24
CA PHE A 64 5.63 6.85 15.04
C PHE A 64 4.82 6.38 13.83
N ASP A 65 4.62 5.07 13.66
CA ASP A 65 3.76 4.53 12.60
C ASP A 65 2.29 4.91 12.84
N ALA A 66 1.81 4.86 14.09
CA ALA A 66 0.45 5.31 14.43
C ALA A 66 0.26 6.81 14.15
N PHE A 67 1.20 7.66 14.57
CA PHE A 67 1.17 9.09 14.24
C PHE A 67 1.13 9.33 12.73
N ARG A 68 1.90 8.56 11.96
CA ARG A 68 1.95 8.68 10.49
C ARG A 68 0.58 8.40 9.88
N ARG A 69 -0.07 7.33 10.33
CA ARG A 69 -1.41 6.95 9.88
C ARG A 69 -2.45 8.03 10.22
N PHE A 70 -2.38 8.62 11.41
CA PHE A 70 -3.26 9.72 11.80
C PHE A 70 -3.07 10.96 10.92
N ILE A 71 -1.83 11.35 10.63
CA ILE A 71 -1.53 12.52 9.78
C ILE A 71 -2.00 12.29 8.34
N LEU A 72 -1.77 11.10 7.78
CA LEU A 72 -2.25 10.75 6.44
C LEU A 72 -3.78 10.76 6.36
N MET A 73 -4.45 10.22 7.37
CA MET A 73 -5.92 10.23 7.44
C MET A 73 -6.46 11.67 7.49
N ARG A 74 -5.89 12.53 8.33
CA ARG A 74 -6.27 13.95 8.41
C ARG A 74 -5.98 14.70 7.11
N THR A 75 -4.82 14.45 6.50
CA THR A 75 -4.43 15.06 5.22
C THR A 75 -5.39 14.64 4.11
N ALA A 76 -5.80 13.38 4.06
CA ALA A 76 -6.77 12.91 3.07
C ALA A 76 -8.14 13.57 3.22
N VAL A 77 -8.60 13.79 4.46
CA VAL A 77 -9.85 14.53 4.73
C VAL A 77 -9.72 16.00 4.32
N GLU A 78 -8.60 16.66 4.64
CA GLU A 78 -8.38 18.06 4.29
C GLU A 78 -8.27 18.26 2.78
N VAL A 79 -7.57 17.35 2.08
CA VAL A 79 -7.49 17.33 0.61
C VAL A 79 -8.88 17.11 0.01
N ALA A 80 -9.68 16.19 0.54
CA ALA A 80 -11.05 15.97 0.07
C ALA A 80 -11.96 17.19 0.29
N ALA A 81 -11.89 17.85 1.45
CA ALA A 81 -12.68 19.04 1.74
C ALA A 81 -12.29 20.22 0.85
N ARG A 82 -10.98 20.40 0.59
CA ARG A 82 -10.47 21.49 -0.26
C ARG A 82 -10.69 21.26 -1.75
N LEU A 83 -10.64 20.01 -2.21
CA LEU A 83 -10.96 19.65 -3.59
C LEU A 83 -12.47 19.57 -3.84
N GLY A 84 -13.27 19.35 -2.80
CA GLY A 84 -14.73 19.26 -2.88
C GLY A 84 -15.38 20.53 -3.44
N ALA A 85 -15.03 21.70 -2.93
CA ALA A 85 -15.62 22.98 -3.39
C ALA A 85 -15.32 23.33 -4.87
N PRO A 86 -14.06 23.34 -5.36
CA PRO A 86 -13.77 23.64 -6.76
C PRO A 86 -14.33 22.58 -7.71
N ILE A 87 -14.34 21.31 -7.32
CA ILE A 87 -14.87 20.24 -8.17
C ILE A 87 -16.40 20.23 -8.19
N LEU A 88 -17.06 20.54 -7.07
CA LEU A 88 -18.51 20.74 -7.04
C LEU A 88 -18.91 21.96 -7.88
N SER A 89 -18.12 23.04 -7.84
CA SER A 89 -18.35 24.23 -8.69
C SER A 89 -18.08 23.95 -10.18
N ALA A 90 -17.03 23.20 -10.51
CA ALA A 90 -16.75 22.78 -11.87
C ALA A 90 -17.81 21.81 -12.40
N ALA A 91 -18.33 20.92 -11.54
CA ALA A 91 -19.45 20.05 -11.87
C ALA A 91 -20.75 20.85 -12.06
N ALA A 92 -21.02 21.86 -11.24
CA ALA A 92 -22.19 22.73 -11.39
C ALA A 92 -22.15 23.63 -12.63
N HIS A 93 -20.95 24.06 -13.07
CA HIS A 93 -20.80 24.83 -14.31
C HIS A 93 -20.85 23.95 -15.56
N ALA A 94 -20.30 22.73 -15.48
CA ALA A 94 -20.39 21.76 -16.56
C ALA A 94 -21.83 21.25 -16.74
N SER A 95 -22.63 21.13 -15.67
CA SER A 95 -24.00 20.59 -15.73
C SER A 95 -24.97 21.45 -16.54
N GLN A 96 -24.63 22.72 -16.71
CA GLN A 96 -25.33 23.62 -17.63
C GLN A 96 -25.07 23.30 -19.12
N HIS A 97 -24.06 22.47 -19.44
CA HIS A 97 -23.67 22.03 -20.78
C HIS A 97 -23.99 20.55 -21.06
N GLY A 98 -24.76 19.87 -20.19
CA GLY A 98 -25.50 18.65 -20.53
C GLY A 98 -24.69 17.39 -20.86
N THR A 99 -23.42 17.30 -20.46
CA THR A 99 -22.60 16.11 -20.76
C THR A 99 -22.32 15.37 -19.45
N GLY A 100 -22.83 14.15 -19.27
CA GLY A 100 -22.72 13.31 -18.04
C GLY A 100 -21.30 12.95 -17.53
N ARG A 101 -20.27 13.71 -17.94
CA ARG A 101 -18.89 13.73 -17.46
C ARG A 101 -18.76 14.23 -16.01
N GLU A 102 -19.76 14.94 -15.48
CA GLU A 102 -19.75 15.51 -14.11
C GLU A 102 -19.79 14.48 -13.00
N TYR A 103 -20.69 13.50 -13.08
CA TYR A 103 -20.80 12.43 -12.09
C TYR A 103 -19.54 11.56 -12.03
N GLN A 104 -18.86 11.40 -13.17
CA GLN A 104 -17.57 10.72 -13.22
C GLN A 104 -16.49 11.46 -12.43
N THR A 105 -16.49 12.80 -12.48
CA THR A 105 -15.49 13.64 -11.78
C THR A 105 -15.64 13.56 -10.24
N LEU A 106 -16.88 13.44 -9.75
CA LEU A 106 -17.19 13.19 -8.34
C LEU A 106 -16.78 11.78 -7.88
N GLY A 107 -16.98 10.77 -8.74
CA GLY A 107 -16.52 9.39 -8.48
C GLY A 107 -14.99 9.30 -8.42
N ASP A 108 -14.30 9.93 -9.36
CA ASP A 108 -12.83 9.94 -9.43
C ASP A 108 -12.21 10.61 -8.18
N LEU A 109 -12.90 11.58 -7.57
CA LEU A 109 -12.51 12.17 -6.28
C LEU A 109 -12.56 11.17 -5.12
N GLN A 110 -13.60 10.34 -5.07
CA GLN A 110 -13.71 9.30 -4.04
C GLN A 110 -12.62 8.25 -4.23
N THR A 111 -12.28 7.90 -5.47
CA THR A 111 -11.15 7.03 -5.81
C THR A 111 -9.81 7.66 -5.40
N LEU A 112 -9.59 8.96 -5.68
CA LEU A 112 -8.40 9.69 -5.24
C LEU A 112 -8.29 9.74 -3.71
N ARG A 113 -9.39 10.00 -3.00
CA ARG A 113 -9.44 9.92 -1.53
C ARG A 113 -9.06 8.52 -1.05
N GLY A 114 -9.65 7.49 -1.65
CA GLY A 114 -9.33 6.10 -1.36
C GLY A 114 -7.84 5.81 -1.52
N PHE A 115 -7.24 6.30 -2.60
CA PHE A 115 -5.80 6.18 -2.87
C PHE A 115 -4.93 6.93 -1.85
N LEU A 116 -5.30 8.15 -1.47
CA LEU A 116 -4.55 8.95 -0.47
C LEU A 116 -4.60 8.32 0.93
N THR A 117 -5.71 7.66 1.28
CA THR A 117 -5.86 6.91 2.53
C THR A 117 -5.33 5.48 2.47
N SER A 118 -5.00 4.97 1.27
CA SER A 118 -4.59 3.57 1.14
C SER A 118 -3.14 3.39 1.58
N GLY A 119 -2.81 2.16 2.00
CA GLY A 119 -1.43 1.75 2.28
C GLY A 119 -0.49 1.82 1.07
N THR A 120 -1.01 2.10 -0.13
CA THR A 120 -0.22 2.26 -1.36
C THR A 120 0.63 3.53 -1.32
N LEU A 121 0.08 4.65 -0.84
CA LEU A 121 0.85 5.90 -0.73
C LEU A 121 2.02 5.76 0.26
N ILE A 122 1.78 5.07 1.37
CA ILE A 122 2.81 4.76 2.38
C ILE A 122 3.92 3.90 1.77
N SER A 123 3.54 2.83 1.08
CA SER A 123 4.49 1.95 0.39
C SER A 123 5.36 2.73 -0.59
N PHE A 124 4.80 3.69 -1.34
CA PHE A 124 5.56 4.54 -2.26
C PHE A 124 6.59 5.43 -1.56
N LEU A 125 6.25 5.94 -0.37
CA LEU A 125 7.18 6.75 0.42
C LEU A 125 8.32 5.92 1.02
N ASP A 126 8.13 4.62 1.23
CA ASP A 126 9.14 3.72 1.78
C ASP A 126 10.08 3.12 0.70
N VAL A 127 9.66 3.08 -0.58
CA VAL A 127 10.47 2.60 -1.72
C VAL A 127 11.90 3.20 -1.78
N PRO A 128 12.13 4.51 -1.65
CA PRO A 128 13.49 5.07 -1.74
C PRO A 128 14.42 4.59 -0.62
N PHE A 129 13.88 4.14 0.52
CA PHE A 129 14.67 3.60 1.63
C PHE A 129 14.97 2.10 1.47
N ALA A 130 14.25 1.38 0.60
CA ALA A 130 14.45 -0.05 0.41
C ALA A 130 15.90 -0.44 0.01
N PRO A 131 16.58 0.26 -0.93
CA PRO A 131 17.99 -0.01 -1.23
C PRO A 131 18.92 0.21 -0.02
N LEU A 132 18.62 1.22 0.81
CA LEU A 132 19.40 1.53 2.00
C LEU A 132 19.27 0.42 3.07
N PHE A 133 18.08 -0.17 3.22
CA PHE A 133 17.89 -1.36 4.06
C PHE A 133 18.64 -2.58 3.52
N ILE A 134 18.59 -2.82 2.21
CA ILE A 134 19.33 -3.93 1.58
C ILE A 134 20.83 -3.76 1.83
N PHE A 135 21.36 -2.54 1.67
CA PHE A 135 22.76 -2.22 1.94
C PHE A 135 23.13 -2.45 3.41
N ALA A 136 22.30 -1.99 4.34
CA ALA A 136 22.51 -2.23 5.77
C ALA A 136 22.55 -3.73 6.12
N ILE A 137 21.67 -4.55 5.54
CA ILE A 137 21.67 -6.01 5.75
C ILE A 137 22.92 -6.65 5.14
N PHE A 138 23.36 -6.17 3.98
CA PHE A 138 24.57 -6.66 3.31
C PHE A 138 25.83 -6.43 4.15
N LEU A 139 25.91 -5.29 4.85
CA LEU A 139 26.98 -5.00 5.82
C LEU A 139 26.99 -5.95 7.02
N VAL A 140 25.82 -6.39 7.49
CA VAL A 140 25.72 -7.34 8.60
C VAL A 140 26.18 -8.73 8.16
N HIS A 141 25.61 -9.25 7.06
CA HIS A 141 25.99 -10.56 6.56
C HIS A 141 25.76 -10.68 5.04
N PRO A 142 26.82 -10.81 4.22
CA PRO A 142 26.71 -10.82 2.75
C PRO A 142 25.78 -11.91 2.21
N HIS A 143 25.76 -13.10 2.84
CA HIS A 143 24.87 -14.18 2.43
C HIS A 143 23.40 -13.87 2.70
N LEU A 144 23.04 -13.33 3.87
CA LEU A 144 21.67 -12.92 4.17
C LEU A 144 21.23 -11.78 3.23
N GLY A 145 22.14 -10.84 2.96
CA GLY A 145 21.91 -9.78 1.96
C GLY A 145 21.57 -10.34 0.58
N SER A 146 22.31 -11.36 0.11
CA SER A 146 22.04 -11.98 -1.20
C SER A 146 20.65 -12.63 -1.29
N ILE A 147 20.20 -13.28 -0.21
CA ILE A 147 18.84 -13.86 -0.11
C ILE A 147 17.79 -12.74 -0.17
N VAL A 148 17.97 -11.65 0.58
CA VAL A 148 17.06 -10.50 0.54
C VAL A 148 16.98 -9.90 -0.86
N VAL A 149 18.12 -9.72 -1.54
CA VAL A 149 18.17 -9.17 -2.90
C VAL A 149 17.43 -10.09 -3.87
N ALA A 150 17.68 -11.40 -3.82
CA ALA A 150 17.01 -12.39 -4.66
C ALA A 150 15.49 -12.37 -4.44
N THR A 151 15.04 -12.38 -3.19
CA THR A 151 13.61 -12.29 -2.85
C THR A 151 13.00 -10.96 -3.30
N SER A 152 13.67 -9.82 -3.08
CA SER A 152 13.19 -8.51 -3.53
C SER A 152 13.03 -8.46 -5.05
N LEU A 153 13.99 -9.01 -5.80
CA LEU A 153 13.93 -9.09 -7.25
C LEU A 153 12.76 -9.99 -7.70
N LEU A 154 12.59 -11.14 -7.06
CA LEU A 154 11.50 -12.07 -7.36
C LEU A 154 10.13 -11.43 -7.09
N LEU A 155 9.96 -10.74 -5.96
CA LEU A 155 8.75 -9.99 -5.63
C LEU A 155 8.49 -8.83 -6.61
N LEU A 156 9.54 -8.17 -7.09
CA LEU A 156 9.43 -7.13 -8.11
C LEU A 156 8.88 -7.72 -9.41
N VAL A 157 9.38 -8.88 -9.86
CA VAL A 157 8.87 -9.59 -11.04
C VAL A 157 7.40 -9.96 -10.86
N VAL A 158 7.02 -10.56 -9.72
CA VAL A 158 5.63 -10.90 -9.40
C VAL A 158 4.73 -9.65 -9.43
N THR A 159 5.23 -8.53 -8.91
CA THR A 159 4.51 -7.25 -8.92
C THR A 159 4.32 -6.70 -10.33
N LEU A 160 5.34 -6.77 -11.20
CA LEU A 160 5.24 -6.35 -12.59
C LEU A 160 4.25 -7.22 -13.38
N ILE A 161 4.27 -8.53 -13.14
CA ILE A 161 3.31 -9.48 -13.73
C ILE A 161 1.89 -9.16 -13.25
N ASN A 162 1.68 -8.97 -11.94
CA ASN A 162 0.38 -8.58 -11.41
C ASN A 162 -0.11 -7.29 -12.07
N ARG A 163 0.72 -6.25 -12.13
CA ARG A 163 0.35 -4.97 -12.76
C ARG A 163 -0.09 -5.17 -14.21
N ARG A 164 0.62 -5.98 -15.00
CA ARG A 164 0.27 -6.26 -16.41
C ARG A 164 -1.03 -7.06 -16.53
N ILE A 165 -1.22 -8.10 -15.72
CA ILE A 165 -2.38 -8.99 -15.76
C ILE A 165 -3.67 -8.28 -15.29
N THR A 166 -3.50 -7.31 -14.39
CA THR A 166 -4.58 -6.73 -13.60
C THR A 166 -4.98 -5.34 -14.10
N ALA A 167 -4.09 -4.60 -14.78
CA ALA A 167 -4.38 -3.26 -15.31
C ALA A 167 -5.53 -3.22 -16.33
N LYS A 168 -5.54 -4.14 -17.30
CA LYS A 168 -6.58 -4.16 -18.36
C LYS A 168 -7.97 -4.55 -17.81
N PRO A 169 -8.12 -5.63 -17.01
CA PRO A 169 -9.39 -5.98 -16.38
C PRO A 169 -9.94 -4.88 -15.46
N PHE A 170 -9.10 -4.24 -14.65
CA PHE A 170 -9.56 -3.12 -13.82
C PHE A 170 -10.00 -1.92 -14.66
N GLY A 171 -9.30 -1.63 -15.76
CA GLY A 171 -9.72 -0.58 -16.69
C GLY A 171 -11.10 -0.87 -17.29
N GLU A 172 -11.30 -2.08 -17.81
CA GLU A 172 -12.60 -2.52 -18.36
C GLU A 172 -13.71 -2.45 -17.31
N ALA A 173 -13.46 -2.95 -16.09
CA ALA A 173 -14.43 -2.93 -15.00
C ALA A 173 -14.82 -1.51 -14.60
N ASN A 174 -13.86 -0.58 -14.54
CA ASN A 174 -14.11 0.83 -14.21
C ASN A 174 -14.94 1.53 -15.31
N THR A 175 -14.65 1.24 -16.59
CA THR A 175 -15.45 1.78 -17.69
C THR A 175 -16.88 1.24 -17.72
N ALA A 176 -17.06 -0.05 -17.43
CA ALA A 176 -18.39 -0.66 -17.33
C ALA A 176 -19.20 -0.08 -16.15
N GLN A 177 -18.56 0.13 -15.00
CA GLN A 177 -19.17 0.78 -13.84
C GLN A 177 -19.58 2.23 -14.14
N SER A 178 -18.71 2.98 -14.82
CA SER A 178 -18.99 4.35 -15.26
C SER A 178 -20.23 4.42 -16.17
N LYS A 179 -20.32 3.51 -17.15
CA LYS A 179 -21.49 3.40 -18.04
C LYS A 179 -22.77 3.07 -17.28
N ALA A 180 -22.73 2.12 -16.34
CA ALA A 180 -23.89 1.76 -15.52
C ALA A 180 -24.39 2.96 -14.68
N ASN A 181 -23.48 3.78 -14.14
CA ASN A 181 -23.83 4.98 -13.39
C ASN A 181 -24.43 6.08 -14.29
N MET A 182 -23.91 6.29 -15.51
CA MET A 182 -24.50 7.24 -16.47
C MET A 182 -25.91 6.81 -16.90
N HIS A 183 -26.15 5.49 -17.01
CA HIS A 183 -27.46 4.93 -17.32
C HIS A 183 -28.47 5.21 -16.20
N LEU A 184 -28.10 4.95 -14.95
CA LEU A 184 -28.92 5.27 -13.77
C LEU A 184 -29.30 6.73 -13.71
N ASP A 185 -28.33 7.61 -13.93
CA ASP A 185 -28.52 9.06 -13.85
C ASP A 185 -29.49 9.55 -14.94
N SER A 186 -29.39 8.99 -16.15
CA SER A 186 -30.34 9.25 -17.25
C SER A 186 -31.75 8.73 -16.95
N MET A 187 -31.86 7.58 -16.28
CA MET A 187 -33.13 7.00 -15.85
C MET A 187 -33.76 7.82 -14.71
N ALA A 188 -32.96 8.30 -13.77
CA ALA A 188 -33.42 9.14 -12.66
C ALA A 188 -33.99 10.49 -13.16
N ARG A 189 -33.31 11.13 -14.13
CA ARG A 189 -33.82 12.35 -14.79
C ARG A 189 -35.15 12.15 -15.50
N ASN A 190 -35.38 10.98 -16.09
CA ASN A 190 -36.61 10.63 -16.81
C ASN A 190 -37.58 9.80 -15.95
N SER A 191 -37.41 9.80 -14.63
CA SER A 191 -38.15 8.95 -13.70
C SER A 191 -39.67 9.13 -13.79
N GLN A 192 -40.14 10.34 -14.09
CA GLN A 192 -41.56 10.63 -14.28
C GLN A 192 -42.16 9.87 -15.49
N ILE A 193 -41.42 9.78 -16.59
CA ILE A 193 -41.85 9.06 -17.81
C ILE A 193 -41.79 7.55 -17.59
N ILE A 194 -40.73 7.06 -16.96
CA ILE A 194 -40.56 5.63 -16.63
C ILE A 194 -41.67 5.16 -15.68
N ASN A 195 -42.05 6.00 -14.71
CA ASN A 195 -43.15 5.73 -13.80
C ASN A 195 -44.51 5.78 -14.53
N ALA A 196 -44.73 6.78 -15.39
CA ALA A 196 -45.96 6.93 -16.16
C ALA A 196 -46.23 5.77 -17.13
N LEU A 197 -45.17 5.15 -17.68
CA LEU A 197 -45.24 3.99 -18.58
C LEU A 197 -45.17 2.64 -17.84
N ALA A 198 -45.15 2.63 -16.50
CA ALA A 198 -44.96 1.43 -15.68
C ALA A 198 -43.72 0.60 -16.06
N MET A 199 -42.65 1.26 -16.55
CA MET A 199 -41.41 0.64 -17.04
C MET A 199 -40.34 0.45 -15.94
N ILE A 200 -40.65 0.78 -14.69
CA ILE A 200 -39.75 0.60 -13.53
C ILE A 200 -39.17 -0.83 -13.44
N PRO A 201 -39.95 -1.92 -13.52
CA PRO A 201 -39.39 -3.27 -13.40
C PRO A 201 -38.39 -3.63 -14.51
N GLU A 202 -38.63 -3.19 -15.76
CA GLU A 202 -37.69 -3.42 -16.86
C GLU A 202 -36.45 -2.53 -16.78
N THR A 203 -36.62 -1.29 -16.32
CA THR A 203 -35.52 -0.36 -16.01
C THR A 203 -34.58 -0.97 -14.97
N VAL A 204 -35.13 -1.53 -13.89
CA VAL A 204 -34.36 -2.17 -12.81
C VAL A 204 -33.64 -3.43 -13.32
N LYS A 205 -34.28 -4.26 -14.15
CA LYS A 205 -33.62 -5.42 -14.77
C LYS A 205 -32.46 -5.02 -15.68
N MET A 206 -32.66 -3.99 -16.51
CA MET A 206 -31.63 -3.49 -17.43
C MET A 206 -30.42 -2.97 -16.65
N TRP A 207 -30.66 -2.13 -15.63
CA TRP A 207 -29.60 -1.66 -14.74
C TRP A 207 -28.91 -2.81 -13.99
N GLY A 208 -29.68 -3.79 -13.50
CA GLY A 208 -29.15 -4.96 -12.80
C GLY A 208 -28.20 -5.77 -13.69
N ARG A 209 -28.51 -5.92 -14.98
CA ARG A 209 -27.65 -6.61 -15.95
C ARG A 209 -26.35 -5.85 -16.24
N ASP A 210 -26.42 -4.53 -16.44
CA ASP A 210 -25.24 -3.69 -16.64
C ASP A 210 -24.32 -3.69 -15.41
N THR A 211 -24.92 -3.60 -14.22
CA THR A 211 -24.19 -3.64 -12.95
C THR A 211 -23.56 -5.01 -12.71
N ALA A 212 -24.30 -6.11 -12.95
CA ALA A 212 -23.79 -7.47 -12.80
C ALA A 212 -22.58 -7.75 -13.71
N ASN A 213 -22.59 -7.25 -14.95
CA ASN A 213 -21.46 -7.36 -15.87
C ASN A 213 -20.23 -6.61 -15.33
N SER A 214 -20.42 -5.39 -14.82
CA SER A 214 -19.32 -4.60 -14.23
C SER A 214 -18.74 -5.27 -12.98
N LEU A 215 -19.60 -5.82 -12.12
CA LEU A 215 -19.19 -6.48 -10.88
C LEU A 215 -18.46 -7.80 -11.17
N THR A 216 -18.91 -8.56 -12.17
CA THR A 216 -18.22 -9.79 -12.61
C THR A 216 -16.83 -9.49 -13.15
N ALA A 217 -16.66 -8.40 -13.91
CA ALA A 217 -15.35 -7.94 -14.37
C ALA A 217 -14.46 -7.49 -13.19
N GLN A 218 -15.03 -6.78 -12.19
CA GLN A 218 -14.31 -6.40 -10.98
C GLN A 218 -13.84 -7.62 -10.18
N VAL A 219 -14.71 -8.61 -9.97
CA VAL A 219 -14.36 -9.85 -9.24
C VAL A 219 -13.23 -10.58 -9.95
N ARG A 220 -13.28 -10.76 -11.27
CA ARG A 220 -12.18 -11.39 -12.03
C ARG A 220 -10.85 -10.65 -11.91
N ALA A 221 -10.89 -9.31 -11.87
CA ALA A 221 -9.69 -8.49 -11.65
C ALA A 221 -9.16 -8.66 -10.21
N GLN A 222 -10.08 -8.69 -9.25
CA GLN A 222 -9.77 -8.84 -7.82
C GLN A 222 -9.23 -10.23 -7.49
N ASP A 223 -9.76 -11.29 -8.09
CA ASP A 223 -9.27 -12.67 -7.94
C ASP A 223 -7.80 -12.78 -8.39
N ARG A 224 -7.46 -12.19 -9.54
CA ARG A 224 -6.08 -12.14 -10.04
C ARG A 224 -5.15 -11.38 -9.08
N ASN A 225 -5.64 -10.27 -8.53
CA ASN A 225 -4.88 -9.53 -7.51
C ASN A 225 -4.71 -10.32 -6.21
N ILE A 226 -5.73 -11.08 -5.77
CA ILE A 226 -5.67 -11.92 -4.58
C ILE A 226 -4.67 -13.07 -4.78
N MET A 227 -4.72 -13.75 -5.93
CA MET A 227 -3.78 -14.83 -6.25
C MET A 227 -2.32 -14.36 -6.25
N THR A 228 -2.05 -13.21 -6.88
CA THR A 228 -0.68 -12.64 -6.93
C THR A 228 -0.22 -12.13 -5.56
N ALA A 229 -1.13 -11.58 -4.75
CA ALA A 229 -0.85 -11.19 -3.37
C ALA A 229 -0.55 -12.42 -2.49
N ALA A 230 -1.28 -13.53 -2.66
CA ALA A 230 -1.04 -14.78 -1.96
C ALA A 230 0.33 -15.37 -2.33
N ALA A 231 0.69 -15.40 -3.62
CA ALA A 231 2.01 -15.82 -4.08
C ALA A 231 3.13 -14.98 -3.43
N SER A 232 2.96 -13.65 -3.41
CA SER A 232 3.91 -12.73 -2.77
C SER A 232 4.06 -13.00 -1.26
N ARG A 233 2.96 -13.31 -0.57
CA ARG A 233 2.98 -13.69 0.86
C ARG A 233 3.73 -14.99 1.08
N ILE A 234 3.50 -16.01 0.25
CA ILE A 234 4.20 -17.30 0.34
C ILE A 234 5.70 -17.11 0.14
N ILE A 235 6.12 -16.36 -0.89
CA ILE A 235 7.54 -16.05 -1.15
C ILE A 235 8.18 -15.38 0.07
N ARG A 236 7.50 -14.41 0.69
CA ARG A 236 8.01 -13.73 1.90
C ARG A 236 8.17 -14.69 3.08
N LEU A 237 7.16 -15.53 3.33
CA LEU A 237 7.22 -16.52 4.43
C LEU A 237 8.32 -17.55 4.20
N LEU A 238 8.46 -18.08 2.98
CA LEU A 238 9.55 -18.98 2.63
C LEU A 238 10.92 -18.33 2.79
N THR A 239 11.04 -17.04 2.46
CA THR A 239 12.27 -16.28 2.69
C THR A 239 12.58 -16.15 4.17
N GLN A 240 11.59 -15.87 5.02
CA GLN A 240 11.77 -15.80 6.47
C GLN A 240 12.20 -17.16 7.05
N VAL A 241 11.56 -18.25 6.62
CA VAL A 241 11.94 -19.62 7.04
C VAL A 241 13.36 -19.93 6.56
N SER A 242 13.71 -19.58 5.32
CA SER A 242 15.06 -19.78 4.76
C SER A 242 16.10 -18.97 5.54
N MET A 243 15.80 -17.74 5.93
CA MET A 243 16.67 -16.92 6.77
C MET A 243 16.89 -17.54 8.16
N LEU A 244 15.84 -18.06 8.80
CA LEU A 244 15.96 -18.74 10.09
C LEU A 244 16.78 -20.05 9.96
N GLY A 245 16.55 -20.83 8.89
CA GLY A 245 17.30 -22.05 8.61
C GLY A 245 18.77 -21.79 8.29
N TRP A 246 19.06 -20.77 7.48
CA TRP A 246 20.42 -20.36 7.14
C TRP A 246 21.15 -19.77 8.34
N GLY A 247 20.46 -18.94 9.13
CA GLY A 247 20.99 -18.38 10.39
C GLY A 247 21.35 -19.46 11.41
N ARG A 248 20.70 -20.63 11.38
CA ARG A 248 21.03 -21.78 12.24
C ARG A 248 22.19 -22.64 11.72
N THR A 249 22.39 -22.73 10.42
CA THR A 249 23.47 -23.55 9.82
C THR A 249 24.84 -22.88 9.87
N TRP A 250 24.89 -21.55 9.87
CA TRP A 250 26.15 -20.79 9.97
C TRP A 250 26.96 -21.04 11.26
N PRO A 251 26.35 -21.02 12.46
CA PRO A 251 27.05 -21.38 13.70
C PRO A 251 27.56 -22.83 13.72
N LEU A 252 26.89 -23.74 13.00
CA LEU A 252 27.29 -25.16 12.93
C LEU A 252 28.53 -25.36 12.05
N MET A 253 28.63 -24.63 10.93
CA MET A 253 29.85 -24.60 10.10
C MET A 253 31.02 -23.89 10.81
N GLY A 254 30.75 -22.81 11.56
CA GLY A 254 31.76 -22.12 12.37
C GLY A 254 32.32 -22.99 13.50
N ARG A 255 31.48 -23.84 14.11
CA ARG A 255 31.90 -24.79 15.15
C ARG A 255 32.71 -25.97 14.62
N SER A 256 32.52 -26.38 13.35
CA SER A 256 33.38 -27.38 12.70
C SER A 256 34.77 -26.86 12.36
N ARG A 257 34.97 -25.55 12.22
CA ARG A 257 36.30 -24.93 12.01
C ARG A 257 37.08 -24.68 13.29
N ALA A 258 36.42 -24.69 14.46
CA ALA A 258 37.05 -24.51 15.77
C ALA A 258 37.39 -25.84 16.47
N ALA A 259 37.27 -26.97 15.76
CA ALA A 259 37.52 -28.32 16.26
C ALA A 259 38.77 -28.98 15.63
N TRP A 260 39.62 -28.19 14.96
CA TRP A 260 40.94 -28.59 14.47
C TRP A 260 41.95 -27.50 14.81
#